data_AF-A0A3Q2P8J9-F1
#
_entry.id   AF-A0A3Q2P8J9-F1
#
_cell.length_a   1.000
_cell.length_b   1.000
_cell.length_c   1.000
_cell.angle_alpha   90.00
_cell.angle_beta   90.00
_cell.angle_gamma   90.00
#
_symmetry.space_group_name_H-M   'P 1'
#
loop_
_entity.id
_entity.type
_entity.pdbx_description
1 polymer ?
#
loop_
_entity_poly.entity_id
_entity_poly.type
_entity_poly.pdbx_seq_one_letter_code
_entity_poly.pdbx_strand_id
1 'polypeptide(L)'
;MEASAEGTAERATHAAVKGEAAIKQEFLTTKDQFHGYLDTEWQGSKGEKNSEKCTLEEKKDPFVEEPECKKPKLDPEDETKSEKPDKKRFRGQNKSRPHTKPNTYEEKRLCLSAIQVETSSWFGDKCTFYHDVGEYMASKPADIGERCYVYDTFGKCEYGLACRFAKAHTTADFKTLEKADLVKACEGRTVVKNSLGKDLQYRLRKRSVTFAKSEEYLKTLSNNKDKQEPQRNDVQPPVKTVGPLTDADVIKLRPCEKKTVDFRDKLYLAPLTTCGNLPFRRVCKRFGADITCGEMAMCTNLLQGHQSEWALLKRHESEDLFGVQVEGCFPDTMTRCAELINSHTDVDFVDINSGCPIDLVYKKGGGCGLMTRTRKFEQIIKGMNYVLDVPLTVKIRTGVQEKSNIAHKLIGEMKNWGVSMITLHGRSREQRYTKLADWDYISECAKAASPVPLFGANGRIIFPNTFCRIFPRGALIKPWIFTEIKESRHWDISSGERLDILKDFTNFGLEHWGSDTRGVEKTRSFMLEWLSFMCRYIPVGLLERVPQKINERPPYYMGRNYLESLMASQYVEDWIRISEMLLGPVPKNFNFLPKHKANSYK
;
A
#
# COMPACT_ATOMS: atom_id res chain seq x y z
N MET A 1 -41.05 -29.89 53.24
CA MET A 1 -41.45 -29.64 51.84
C MET A 1 -40.82 -28.33 51.43
N GLU A 2 -39.97 -28.43 50.40
CA GLU A 2 -39.46 -27.39 49.51
C GLU A 2 -38.74 -26.16 50.10
N ALA A 3 -37.42 -26.30 50.14
CA ALA A 3 -36.47 -25.19 50.05
C ALA A 3 -36.40 -24.70 48.58
N SER A 4 -36.65 -23.41 48.35
CA SER A 4 -36.35 -22.73 47.10
C SER A 4 -35.00 -22.05 47.22
N ALA A 5 -34.03 -22.57 46.47
CA ALA A 5 -32.70 -21.99 46.33
C ALA A 5 -32.77 -20.80 45.36
N GLU A 6 -32.54 -19.60 45.89
CA GLU A 6 -32.22 -18.42 45.08
C GLU A 6 -30.87 -18.64 44.39
N GLY A 7 -30.91 -18.94 43.10
CA GLY A 7 -29.73 -18.93 42.24
C GLY A 7 -29.34 -17.48 41.92
N THR A 8 -28.35 -16.96 42.63
CA THR A 8 -27.60 -15.76 42.25
C THR A 8 -26.99 -15.96 40.87
N ALA A 9 -27.61 -15.40 39.83
CA ALA A 9 -27.00 -15.24 38.53
C ALA A 9 -25.85 -14.23 38.66
N GLU A 10 -24.61 -14.72 38.76
CA GLU A 10 -23.42 -13.90 38.59
C GLU A 10 -23.44 -13.28 37.19
N ARG A 11 -23.94 -12.04 37.09
CA ARG A 11 -23.64 -11.17 35.96
C ARG A 11 -22.14 -10.87 36.01
N ALA A 12 -21.35 -11.69 35.33
CA ALA A 12 -19.96 -11.38 35.03
C ALA A 12 -19.94 -10.10 34.17
N THR A 13 -19.81 -8.94 34.81
CA THR A 13 -19.52 -7.69 34.12
C THR A 13 -18.11 -7.82 33.55
N HIS A 14 -17.99 -8.17 32.27
CA HIS A 14 -16.75 -8.09 31.52
C HIS A 14 -16.30 -6.61 31.53
N ALA A 15 -15.42 -6.25 32.47
CA ALA A 15 -14.82 -4.93 32.51
C ALA A 15 -14.06 -4.69 31.19
N ALA A 16 -14.36 -3.59 30.51
CA ALA A 16 -13.76 -3.25 29.22
C ALA A 16 -12.22 -3.25 29.32
N VAL A 17 -11.57 -4.20 28.65
CA VAL A 17 -10.12 -4.32 28.65
C VAL A 17 -9.53 -3.14 27.89
N LYS A 18 -8.54 -2.47 28.51
CA LYS A 18 -7.91 -1.28 27.92
C LYS A 18 -7.30 -1.60 26.55
N GLY A 19 -7.86 -1.00 25.50
CA GLY A 19 -7.40 -1.19 24.12
C GLY A 19 -8.28 -2.11 23.28
N GLU A 20 -9.33 -2.71 23.86
CA GLU A 20 -10.35 -3.44 23.14
C GLU A 20 -11.53 -2.54 22.77
N ALA A 21 -12.23 -2.89 21.69
CA ALA A 21 -13.45 -2.22 21.26
C ALA A 21 -14.63 -2.67 22.12
N ALA A 22 -15.53 -1.75 22.44
CA ALA A 22 -16.75 -2.05 23.17
C ALA A 22 -17.80 -2.65 22.23
N ILE A 23 -18.06 -3.96 22.38
CA ILE A 23 -19.05 -4.75 21.63
C ILE A 23 -20.16 -5.15 22.61
N LYS A 24 -21.42 -5.15 22.14
CA LYS A 24 -22.58 -5.51 22.97
C LYS A 24 -22.42 -6.93 23.51
N GLN A 25 -22.81 -7.12 24.77
CA GLN A 25 -22.57 -8.37 25.51
C GLN A 25 -23.14 -9.61 24.80
N GLU A 26 -24.25 -9.50 24.07
CA GLU A 26 -24.85 -10.65 23.37
C GLU A 26 -23.98 -11.25 22.25
N PHE A 27 -22.97 -10.51 21.75
CA PHE A 27 -22.08 -11.00 20.69
C PHE A 27 -20.72 -11.50 21.20
N LEU A 28 -20.36 -11.25 22.46
CA LEU A 28 -19.06 -11.64 22.99
C LEU A 28 -18.98 -13.16 23.14
N THR A 29 -17.80 -13.72 22.87
CA THR A 29 -17.56 -15.18 22.94
C THR A 29 -16.13 -15.48 23.37
N THR A 30 -15.84 -16.73 23.71
CA THR A 30 -14.48 -17.19 24.01
C THR A 30 -13.75 -17.58 22.73
N LYS A 31 -12.41 -17.61 22.79
CA LYS A 31 -11.57 -18.04 21.67
C LYS A 31 -11.93 -19.44 21.17
N ASP A 32 -12.15 -20.40 22.07
CA ASP A 32 -12.40 -21.79 21.70
C ASP A 32 -13.78 -21.97 21.06
N GLN A 33 -14.79 -21.27 21.59
CA GLN A 33 -16.12 -21.22 20.98
C GLN A 33 -16.08 -20.56 19.60
N PHE A 34 -15.30 -19.48 19.45
CA PHE A 34 -15.11 -18.78 18.19
C PHE A 34 -14.55 -19.70 17.09
N HIS A 35 -13.41 -20.34 17.34
CA HIS A 35 -12.79 -21.19 16.32
C HIS A 35 -13.54 -22.51 16.11
N GLY A 36 -14.11 -23.10 17.17
CA GLY A 36 -14.97 -24.28 17.06
C GLY A 36 -16.19 -24.06 16.15
N TYR A 37 -16.85 -22.91 16.28
CA TYR A 37 -17.94 -22.50 15.39
C TYR A 37 -17.47 -22.37 13.93
N LEU A 38 -16.35 -21.69 13.71
CA LEU A 38 -15.84 -21.49 12.35
C LEU A 38 -15.48 -22.80 11.65
N ASP A 39 -14.88 -23.75 12.36
CA ASP A 39 -14.49 -25.04 11.81
C ASP A 39 -15.70 -25.94 11.53
N THR A 40 -16.70 -25.94 12.42
CA THR A 40 -17.94 -26.72 12.26
C THR A 40 -18.72 -26.27 11.02
N GLU A 41 -18.93 -24.96 10.88
CA GLU A 41 -19.64 -24.38 9.73
C GLU A 41 -18.87 -24.59 8.42
N TRP A 42 -17.54 -24.45 8.45
CA TRP A 42 -16.71 -24.67 7.26
C TRP A 42 -16.78 -26.13 6.79
N GLN A 43 -16.69 -27.09 7.72
CA GLN A 43 -16.82 -28.51 7.38
C GLN A 43 -18.22 -28.85 6.89
N GLY A 44 -19.27 -28.30 7.51
CA GLY A 44 -20.65 -28.42 7.05
C GLY A 44 -20.83 -27.93 5.61
N SER A 45 -20.20 -26.80 5.25
CA SER A 45 -20.26 -26.24 3.89
C SER A 45 -19.54 -27.09 2.82
N LYS A 46 -18.55 -27.91 3.22
CA LYS A 46 -17.87 -28.87 2.33
C LYS A 46 -18.57 -30.24 2.30
N GLY A 47 -19.41 -30.54 3.29
CA GLY A 47 -20.05 -31.84 3.50
C GLY A 47 -21.14 -32.24 2.49
N GLU A 48 -21.59 -31.34 1.61
CA GLU A 48 -22.56 -31.66 0.55
C GLU A 48 -21.92 -31.92 -0.83
N LYS A 49 -20.60 -31.73 -0.99
CA LYS A 49 -19.87 -32.03 -2.24
C LYS A 49 -18.54 -32.70 -1.94
N ASN A 50 -18.48 -34.02 -2.18
CA ASN A 50 -17.36 -34.96 -2.02
C ASN A 50 -17.28 -35.71 -0.69
N SER A 51 -18.08 -36.78 -0.57
CA SER A 51 -17.75 -37.92 0.27
C SER A 51 -16.73 -38.83 -0.42
N GLU A 52 -15.45 -38.42 -0.44
CA GLU A 52 -14.34 -39.38 -0.60
C GLU A 52 -13.35 -39.16 0.53
N LYS A 53 -13.29 -40.16 1.42
CA LYS A 53 -12.38 -40.24 2.56
C LYS A 53 -10.93 -40.14 2.10
N CYS A 54 -10.24 -39.09 2.51
CA CYS A 54 -8.79 -39.09 2.61
C CYS A 54 -8.43 -39.26 4.09
N THR A 55 -8.23 -40.50 4.52
CA THR A 55 -7.59 -40.82 5.81
C THR A 55 -6.15 -40.31 5.75
N LEU A 56 -5.90 -39.15 6.34
CA LEU A 56 -4.54 -38.73 6.69
C LEU A 56 -4.28 -39.18 8.11
N GLU A 57 -3.32 -40.10 8.24
CA GLU A 57 -2.76 -40.58 9.48
C GLU A 57 -2.33 -39.40 10.36
N GLU A 58 -2.68 -39.48 11.65
CA GLU A 58 -2.20 -38.60 12.70
C GLU A 58 -0.67 -38.71 12.82
N LYS A 59 0.06 -37.88 12.09
CA LYS A 59 1.41 -37.50 12.50
C LYS A 59 1.27 -36.37 13.52
N LYS A 60 1.46 -36.72 14.79
CA LYS A 60 1.79 -35.77 15.86
C LYS A 60 3.05 -35.00 15.44
N ASP A 61 2.87 -33.82 14.88
CA ASP A 61 3.93 -32.82 14.83
C ASP A 61 4.00 -32.09 16.19
N PRO A 62 5.21 -31.74 16.64
CA PRO A 62 5.49 -31.49 18.03
C PRO A 62 4.90 -30.15 18.50
N PHE A 63 4.29 -30.21 19.67
CA PHE A 63 3.97 -29.08 20.52
C PHE A 63 5.20 -28.17 20.63
N VAL A 64 5.20 -27.02 19.96
CA VAL A 64 6.23 -26.00 20.18
C VAL A 64 5.83 -25.28 21.47
N GLU A 65 6.32 -25.81 22.59
CA GLU A 65 6.37 -25.08 23.86
C GLU A 65 7.03 -23.72 23.64
N GLU A 66 6.46 -22.70 24.29
CA GLU A 66 7.10 -21.39 24.40
C GLU A 66 8.52 -21.58 24.99
N PRO A 67 9.59 -21.04 24.37
CA PRO A 67 10.88 -21.06 25.03
C PRO A 67 10.82 -20.12 26.23
N GLU A 68 10.86 -20.69 27.43
CA GLU A 68 11.09 -19.93 28.65
C GLU A 68 12.33 -19.04 28.48
N CYS A 69 12.20 -17.80 28.92
CA CYS A 69 13.25 -16.81 28.88
C CYS A 69 14.38 -17.24 29.82
N LYS A 70 15.41 -17.91 29.28
CA LYS A 70 16.64 -18.23 30.04
C LYS A 70 17.21 -16.93 30.61
N LYS A 71 17.15 -16.80 31.93
CA LYS A 71 17.95 -15.81 32.68
C LYS A 71 19.43 -16.09 32.35
N PRO A 72 20.22 -15.09 31.92
CA PRO A 72 21.64 -15.30 31.78
C PRO A 72 22.24 -15.61 33.16
N LYS A 73 23.05 -16.66 33.24
CA LYS A 73 23.96 -16.88 34.37
C LYS A 73 24.95 -15.71 34.36
N LEU A 74 25.00 -14.97 35.47
CA LEU A 74 26.07 -14.03 35.74
C LEU A 74 27.28 -14.85 36.21
N ASP A 75 28.45 -14.56 35.66
CA ASP A 75 29.73 -15.03 36.21
C ASP A 75 29.93 -14.38 37.60
N PRO A 76 30.43 -15.13 38.60
CA PRO A 76 30.54 -14.64 39.97
C PRO A 76 31.84 -13.86 40.15
N GLU A 77 31.94 -12.66 39.58
CA GLU A 77 33.01 -11.70 39.89
C GLU A 77 32.69 -10.33 39.28
N ASP A 78 31.70 -9.63 39.86
CA ASP A 78 31.64 -8.16 39.88
C ASP A 78 30.43 -7.70 40.73
N GLU A 79 30.53 -7.94 42.05
CA GLU A 79 29.72 -7.19 43.01
C GLU A 79 30.38 -5.83 43.23
N THR A 80 29.89 -4.78 42.57
CA THR A 80 29.65 -3.43 43.13
C THR A 80 29.45 -2.40 42.00
N LYS A 81 28.19 -2.07 41.69
CA LYS A 81 27.70 -0.69 41.52
C LYS A 81 26.23 -0.68 41.09
N SER A 82 25.46 0.12 41.81
CA SER A 82 24.04 0.36 41.67
C SER A 82 23.74 1.25 40.45
N GLU A 83 23.13 0.70 39.40
CA GLU A 83 22.50 1.50 38.34
C GLU A 83 21.10 0.98 37.99
N LYS A 84 20.17 1.94 37.83
CA LYS A 84 18.73 1.74 37.62
C LYS A 84 18.47 0.91 36.35
N PRO A 85 17.42 0.06 36.30
CA PRO A 85 17.17 -0.78 35.13
C PRO A 85 16.72 0.08 33.95
N ASP A 86 17.60 0.18 32.97
CA ASP A 86 17.37 0.85 31.71
C ASP A 86 16.26 0.11 30.93
N LYS A 87 15.12 0.79 30.71
CA LYS A 87 13.99 0.23 29.97
C LYS A 87 14.45 -0.10 28.55
N LYS A 88 14.65 -1.39 28.25
CA LYS A 88 14.96 -1.89 26.89
C LYS A 88 14.01 -1.27 25.86
N ARG A 89 14.54 -0.36 25.05
CA ARG A 89 13.84 0.24 23.90
C ARG A 89 13.33 -0.87 22.98
N PHE A 90 12.02 -1.00 22.82
CA PHE A 90 11.39 -1.96 21.93
C PHE A 90 11.80 -1.68 20.47
N ARG A 91 12.66 -2.55 19.92
CA ARG A 91 13.17 -2.49 18.54
C ARG A 91 12.17 -3.13 17.57
N GLY A 92 12.14 -2.67 16.31
CA GLY A 92 11.14 -3.08 15.30
C GLY A 92 11.09 -4.58 14.99
N GLN A 93 9.88 -5.08 14.72
CA GLN A 93 9.49 -6.51 14.71
C GLN A 93 9.90 -7.35 13.47
N ASN A 94 10.46 -6.75 12.40
CA ASN A 94 10.75 -7.49 11.14
C ASN A 94 12.25 -7.54 10.84
N LYS A 95 13.03 -8.33 11.60
CA LYS A 95 14.48 -8.50 11.33
C LYS A 95 14.90 -9.82 10.70
N SER A 96 14.02 -10.84 10.68
CA SER A 96 14.39 -12.20 10.23
C SER A 96 13.22 -12.91 9.54
N ARG A 97 12.55 -12.26 8.58
CA ARG A 97 11.47 -12.91 7.82
C ARG A 97 12.09 -13.80 6.75
N PRO A 98 11.80 -15.12 6.71
CA PRO A 98 12.24 -15.98 5.62
C PRO A 98 11.69 -15.46 4.29
N HIS A 99 12.49 -15.56 3.23
CA HIS A 99 12.05 -15.17 1.89
C HIS A 99 11.14 -16.27 1.32
N THR A 100 9.88 -16.30 1.75
CA THR A 100 8.84 -17.13 1.16
C THR A 100 8.35 -16.49 -0.13
N LYS A 101 9.16 -16.58 -1.20
CA LYS A 101 8.62 -16.54 -2.56
C LYS A 101 8.64 -17.96 -3.08
N PRO A 102 7.50 -18.54 -3.49
CA PRO A 102 7.55 -19.81 -4.20
C PRO A 102 8.39 -19.61 -5.47
N ASN A 103 9.39 -20.48 -5.66
CA ASN A 103 10.31 -20.39 -6.80
C ASN A 103 9.60 -20.61 -8.14
N THR A 104 8.46 -21.32 -8.12
CA THR A 104 7.59 -21.60 -9.27
C THR A 104 6.14 -21.68 -8.81
N TYR A 105 5.24 -20.96 -9.51
CA TYR A 105 3.79 -21.07 -9.33
C TYR A 105 3.18 -22.14 -10.26
N GLU A 106 3.93 -22.52 -11.29
CA GLU A 106 3.52 -23.45 -12.34
C GLU A 106 4.82 -24.07 -12.90
N GLU A 107 4.86 -25.39 -13.03
CA GLU A 107 6.03 -26.12 -13.52
C GLU A 107 6.19 -25.97 -15.05
N LYS A 108 5.06 -25.97 -15.77
CA LYS A 108 5.00 -25.84 -17.23
C LYS A 108 4.28 -24.54 -17.59
N ARG A 109 5.02 -23.51 -18.03
CA ARG A 109 4.42 -22.26 -18.51
C ARG A 109 4.29 -22.28 -20.02
N LEU A 110 3.08 -22.00 -20.50
CA LEU A 110 2.81 -21.90 -21.94
C LEU A 110 3.55 -20.69 -22.54
N CYS A 111 4.11 -20.87 -23.74
CA CYS A 111 4.80 -19.84 -24.48
C CYS A 111 3.83 -18.74 -24.93
N LEU A 112 4.27 -17.48 -24.93
CA LEU A 112 3.42 -16.36 -25.37
C LEU A 112 2.98 -16.52 -26.84
N SER A 113 3.87 -17.00 -27.72
CA SER A 113 3.52 -17.30 -29.12
C SER A 113 2.42 -18.36 -29.24
N ALA A 114 2.42 -19.37 -28.36
CA ALA A 114 1.37 -20.38 -28.30
C ALA A 114 0.04 -19.83 -27.73
N ILE A 115 0.10 -18.84 -26.83
CA ILE A 115 -1.09 -18.14 -26.29
C ILE A 115 -1.72 -17.23 -27.35
N GLN A 116 -0.90 -16.51 -28.11
CA GLN A 116 -1.32 -15.52 -29.11
C GLN A 116 -1.53 -16.12 -30.51
N VAL A 117 -1.38 -17.44 -30.66
CA VAL A 117 -1.51 -18.17 -31.94
C VAL A 117 -0.57 -17.60 -33.01
N GLU A 118 0.64 -17.20 -32.62
CA GLU A 118 1.72 -16.87 -33.56
C GLU A 118 2.44 -18.15 -33.99
N THR A 119 2.65 -18.32 -35.30
CA THR A 119 3.21 -19.54 -35.89
C THR A 119 4.69 -19.77 -35.59
N SER A 120 5.40 -18.79 -35.01
CA SER A 120 6.83 -18.91 -34.70
C SER A 120 7.17 -18.24 -33.37
N SER A 121 7.82 -18.98 -32.46
CA SER A 121 8.32 -18.40 -31.21
C SER A 121 9.50 -17.47 -31.49
N TRP A 122 9.57 -16.32 -30.82
CA TRP A 122 10.69 -15.36 -30.99
C TRP A 122 12.06 -15.93 -30.60
N PHE A 123 12.09 -17.07 -29.89
CA PHE A 123 13.31 -17.74 -29.44
C PHE A 123 13.59 -19.06 -30.20
N GLY A 124 12.74 -19.45 -31.15
CA GLY A 124 12.86 -20.71 -31.89
C GLY A 124 13.06 -21.93 -30.97
N ASP A 125 14.01 -22.78 -31.33
CA ASP A 125 14.33 -24.02 -30.61
C ASP A 125 15.00 -23.80 -29.23
N LYS A 126 15.39 -22.56 -28.91
CA LYS A 126 15.97 -22.20 -27.59
C LYS A 126 14.90 -21.77 -26.58
N CYS A 127 13.63 -21.86 -26.92
CA CYS A 127 12.55 -21.43 -26.06
C CYS A 127 12.36 -22.39 -24.87
N THR A 128 12.46 -21.87 -23.65
CA THR A 128 12.28 -22.65 -22.41
C THR A 128 10.82 -22.84 -22.01
N PHE A 129 9.88 -22.30 -22.78
CA PHE A 129 8.44 -22.36 -22.51
C PHE A 129 7.78 -23.53 -23.24
N TYR A 130 6.64 -23.99 -22.73
CA TYR A 130 5.86 -25.07 -23.31
C TYR A 130 5.14 -24.62 -24.59
N HIS A 131 5.11 -25.46 -25.62
CA HIS A 131 4.43 -25.16 -26.90
C HIS A 131 3.31 -26.17 -27.23
N ASP A 132 3.31 -27.36 -26.60
CA ASP A 132 2.21 -28.31 -26.74
C ASP A 132 1.00 -27.85 -25.91
N VAL A 133 -0.01 -27.33 -26.60
CA VAL A 133 -1.24 -26.82 -25.99
C VAL A 133 -2.09 -27.94 -25.39
N GLY A 134 -2.14 -29.11 -26.03
CA GLY A 134 -2.96 -30.23 -25.58
C GLY A 134 -2.45 -30.80 -24.26
N GLU A 135 -1.14 -31.04 -24.18
CA GLU A 135 -0.49 -31.50 -22.95
C GLU A 135 -0.55 -30.44 -21.84
N TYR A 136 -0.37 -29.16 -22.20
CA TYR A 136 -0.52 -28.05 -21.24
C TYR A 136 -1.91 -28.04 -20.62
N MET A 137 -2.97 -28.08 -21.45
CA MET A 137 -4.36 -28.05 -20.99
C MET A 137 -4.72 -29.28 -20.15
N ALA A 138 -4.11 -30.43 -20.42
CA ALA A 138 -4.26 -31.63 -19.60
C ALA A 138 -3.58 -31.51 -18.22
N SER A 139 -2.42 -30.83 -18.16
CA SER A 139 -1.67 -30.60 -16.90
C SER A 139 -2.22 -29.44 -16.07
N LYS A 140 -2.96 -28.53 -16.70
CA LYS A 140 -3.48 -27.31 -16.09
C LYS A 140 -4.58 -27.67 -15.06
N PRO A 141 -4.55 -27.09 -13.85
CA PRO A 141 -5.62 -27.32 -12.87
C PRO A 141 -6.99 -26.89 -13.41
N ALA A 142 -8.08 -27.44 -12.87
CA ALA A 142 -9.44 -27.05 -13.24
C ALA A 142 -9.66 -25.53 -13.07
N ASP A 143 -10.41 -24.89 -13.97
CA ASP A 143 -10.71 -23.47 -13.89
C ASP A 143 -11.45 -23.12 -12.58
N ILE A 144 -11.20 -21.91 -12.08
CA ILE A 144 -11.68 -21.44 -10.78
C ILE A 144 -13.19 -21.16 -10.82
N GLY A 145 -13.72 -20.73 -11.96
CA GLY A 145 -15.13 -20.39 -12.11
C GLY A 145 -15.56 -20.30 -13.57
N GLU A 146 -16.85 -20.06 -13.77
CA GLU A 146 -17.49 -20.10 -15.10
C GLU A 146 -17.31 -18.81 -15.91
N ARG A 147 -16.92 -17.70 -15.26
CA ARG A 147 -16.83 -16.38 -15.89
C ARG A 147 -15.45 -15.78 -15.70
N CYS A 148 -14.93 -15.16 -16.75
CA CYS A 148 -13.66 -14.43 -16.71
C CYS A 148 -13.92 -12.93 -16.72
N TYR A 149 -13.62 -12.25 -15.60
CA TYR A 149 -13.78 -10.80 -15.48
C TYR A 149 -13.10 -10.01 -16.60
N VAL A 150 -11.87 -10.39 -16.95
CA VAL A 150 -11.07 -9.71 -17.99
C VAL A 150 -11.75 -9.83 -19.35
N TYR A 151 -12.19 -11.04 -19.72
CA TYR A 151 -12.90 -11.28 -20.97
C TYR A 151 -14.27 -10.58 -21.02
N ASP A 152 -15.02 -10.60 -19.92
CA ASP A 152 -16.34 -9.97 -19.85
C ASP A 152 -16.25 -8.44 -19.90
N THR A 153 -15.15 -7.86 -19.40
CA THR A 153 -14.95 -6.41 -19.38
C THR A 153 -14.36 -5.88 -20.68
N PHE A 154 -13.34 -6.54 -21.24
CA PHE A 154 -12.58 -6.04 -22.40
C PHE A 154 -12.87 -6.76 -23.71
N GLY A 155 -13.68 -7.82 -23.68
CA GLY A 155 -13.98 -8.66 -24.83
C GLY A 155 -12.86 -9.61 -25.24
N LYS A 156 -11.66 -9.48 -24.66
CA LYS A 156 -10.51 -10.37 -24.90
C LYS A 156 -9.72 -10.58 -23.62
N CYS A 157 -9.12 -11.75 -23.47
CA CYS A 157 -8.21 -12.05 -22.35
C CYS A 157 -6.81 -12.30 -22.87
N GLU A 158 -5.85 -11.42 -22.52
CA GLU A 158 -4.45 -11.51 -22.96
C GLU A 158 -3.75 -12.81 -22.52
N TYR A 159 -4.28 -13.47 -21.48
CA TYR A 159 -3.76 -14.73 -20.96
C TYR A 159 -4.33 -15.96 -21.69
N GLY A 160 -5.38 -15.81 -22.49
CA GLY A 160 -5.96 -16.87 -23.33
C GLY A 160 -6.06 -18.22 -22.61
N LEU A 161 -5.43 -19.25 -23.17
CA LEU A 161 -5.41 -20.61 -22.63
C LEU A 161 -4.77 -20.72 -21.22
N ALA A 162 -3.84 -19.83 -20.86
CA ALA A 162 -3.21 -19.80 -19.54
C ALA A 162 -4.11 -19.18 -18.45
N CYS A 163 -5.21 -18.51 -18.83
CA CYS A 163 -6.18 -17.93 -17.91
C CYS A 163 -6.81 -19.01 -17.01
N ARG A 164 -6.96 -18.76 -15.70
CA ARG A 164 -7.62 -19.67 -14.74
C ARG A 164 -9.15 -19.70 -14.86
N PHE A 165 -9.67 -19.05 -15.90
CA PHE A 165 -11.08 -18.99 -16.31
C PHE A 165 -11.19 -19.21 -17.83
N ALA A 166 -10.25 -19.96 -18.43
CA ALA A 166 -10.14 -20.11 -19.88
C ALA A 166 -11.41 -20.68 -20.52
N LYS A 167 -12.09 -21.65 -19.90
CA LYS A 167 -13.33 -22.26 -20.40
C LYS A 167 -14.43 -21.24 -20.71
N ALA A 168 -14.42 -20.07 -20.07
CA ALA A 168 -15.36 -18.99 -20.34
C ALA A 168 -15.15 -18.32 -21.71
N HIS A 169 -13.96 -18.47 -22.30
CA HIS A 169 -13.53 -17.76 -23.50
C HIS A 169 -12.58 -18.58 -24.40
N THR A 170 -12.68 -19.91 -24.36
CA THR A 170 -11.92 -20.81 -25.24
C THR A 170 -12.82 -21.87 -25.86
N THR A 171 -12.58 -22.24 -27.12
CA THR A 171 -13.30 -23.33 -27.80
C THR A 171 -12.68 -24.71 -27.49
N ALA A 172 -13.38 -25.78 -27.88
CA ALA A 172 -12.87 -27.15 -27.79
C ALA A 172 -11.57 -27.37 -28.58
N ASP A 173 -11.37 -26.60 -29.66
CA ASP A 173 -10.15 -26.61 -30.49
C ASP A 173 -9.01 -25.74 -29.93
N PHE A 174 -9.08 -25.36 -28.65
CA PHE A 174 -8.10 -24.51 -27.97
C PHE A 174 -7.88 -23.13 -28.60
N LYS A 175 -8.92 -22.55 -29.23
CA LYS A 175 -8.87 -21.17 -29.72
C LYS A 175 -9.45 -20.21 -28.68
N THR A 176 -8.77 -19.08 -28.47
CA THR A 176 -9.27 -18.00 -27.61
C THR A 176 -10.35 -17.21 -28.36
N LEU A 177 -11.51 -17.01 -27.72
CA LEU A 177 -12.63 -16.24 -28.24
C LEU A 177 -12.42 -14.75 -27.96
N GLU A 178 -12.98 -13.91 -28.85
CA GLU A 178 -13.02 -12.46 -28.69
C GLU A 178 -14.43 -11.92 -28.97
N LYS A 179 -14.92 -11.01 -28.12
CA LYS A 179 -16.15 -10.25 -28.34
C LYS A 179 -15.83 -8.99 -29.13
N ALA A 180 -15.99 -9.06 -30.45
CA ALA A 180 -15.59 -8.00 -31.38
C ALA A 180 -16.11 -6.59 -31.00
N ASP A 181 -17.35 -6.48 -30.54
CA ASP A 181 -17.95 -5.19 -30.16
C ASP A 181 -17.27 -4.55 -28.95
N LEU A 182 -16.94 -5.34 -27.93
CA LEU A 182 -16.23 -4.86 -26.74
C LEU A 182 -14.77 -4.55 -27.05
N VAL A 183 -14.13 -5.34 -27.91
CA VAL A 183 -12.75 -5.07 -28.35
C VAL A 183 -12.69 -3.74 -29.10
N LYS A 184 -13.63 -3.49 -30.02
CA LYS A 184 -13.77 -2.19 -30.71
C LYS A 184 -14.06 -1.05 -29.74
N ALA A 185 -14.93 -1.26 -28.75
CA ALA A 185 -15.23 -0.24 -27.73
C ALA A 185 -14.04 0.08 -26.82
N CYS A 186 -13.11 -0.86 -26.64
CA CYS A 186 -11.88 -0.67 -25.86
C CYS A 186 -10.69 -0.25 -26.73
N GLU A 187 -10.85 -0.18 -28.04
CA GLU A 187 -9.77 0.16 -28.97
C GLU A 187 -9.29 1.60 -28.74
N GLY A 188 -7.97 1.78 -28.60
CA GLY A 188 -7.36 3.07 -28.24
C GLY A 188 -7.49 3.48 -26.76
N ARG A 189 -8.26 2.77 -25.94
CA ARG A 189 -8.41 3.06 -24.50
C ARG A 189 -7.22 2.49 -23.72
N THR A 190 -6.40 3.37 -23.15
CA THR A 190 -5.32 2.96 -22.23
C THR A 190 -5.84 2.98 -20.79
N VAL A 191 -6.34 1.83 -20.33
CA VAL A 191 -6.94 1.66 -19.00
C VAL A 191 -5.91 1.88 -17.87
N VAL A 192 -4.70 1.35 -18.04
CA VAL A 192 -3.59 1.49 -17.08
C VAL A 192 -2.39 2.17 -17.74
N LYS A 193 -2.00 3.33 -17.21
CA LYS A 193 -0.86 4.14 -17.67
C LYS A 193 0.41 3.86 -16.86
N ASN A 194 1.53 4.45 -17.28
CA ASN A 194 2.84 4.44 -16.61
C ASN A 194 3.55 3.07 -16.59
N SER A 195 3.26 2.22 -17.56
CA SER A 195 4.00 0.97 -17.75
C SER A 195 5.41 1.24 -18.27
N LEU A 196 6.42 0.58 -17.67
CA LEU A 196 7.81 0.71 -18.11
C LEU A 196 8.03 -0.01 -19.45
N GLY A 197 8.28 0.77 -20.51
CA GLY A 197 8.68 0.25 -21.81
C GLY A 197 10.03 -0.49 -21.78
N LYS A 198 10.18 -1.51 -22.62
CA LYS A 198 11.41 -2.34 -22.71
C LYS A 198 12.64 -1.53 -23.11
N ASP A 199 12.49 -0.58 -24.05
CA ASP A 199 13.57 0.30 -24.48
C ASP A 199 14.08 1.18 -23.32
N LEU A 200 13.16 1.92 -22.67
CA LEU A 200 13.50 2.75 -21.51
C LEU A 200 14.15 1.91 -20.40
N GLN A 201 13.62 0.72 -20.13
CA GLN A 201 14.22 -0.20 -19.15
C GLN A 201 15.68 -0.55 -19.51
N TYR A 202 15.94 -0.88 -20.76
CA TYR A 202 17.29 -1.19 -21.23
C TYR A 202 18.23 0.01 -21.07
N ARG A 203 17.78 1.20 -21.48
CA ARG A 203 18.54 2.45 -21.36
C ARG A 203 18.86 2.81 -19.91
N LEU A 204 17.89 2.66 -19.00
CA LEU A 204 18.10 2.88 -17.56
C LEU A 204 19.15 1.93 -16.98
N ARG A 205 19.08 0.63 -17.32
CA ARG A 205 20.05 -0.37 -16.87
C ARG A 205 21.45 -0.12 -17.42
N LYS A 206 21.55 0.39 -18.64
CA LYS A 206 22.81 0.80 -19.28
C LYS A 206 23.26 2.21 -18.87
N ARG A 207 22.48 2.92 -18.06
CA ARG A 207 22.72 4.31 -17.64
C ARG A 207 22.92 5.27 -18.83
N SER A 208 22.19 5.03 -19.93
CA SER A 208 22.24 5.84 -21.16
C SER A 208 21.09 6.83 -21.30
N VAL A 209 20.27 6.99 -20.25
CA VAL A 209 19.25 8.07 -20.19
C VAL A 209 19.95 9.36 -19.81
N THR A 210 19.73 10.41 -20.60
CA THR A 210 20.23 11.75 -20.37
C THR A 210 19.26 12.53 -19.49
N PHE A 211 19.78 13.30 -18.54
CA PHE A 211 18.99 14.10 -17.60
C PHE A 211 19.42 15.56 -17.69
N ALA A 212 19.14 16.19 -18.84
CA ALA A 212 19.70 17.51 -19.17
C ALA A 212 19.27 18.58 -18.17
N LYS A 213 17.99 18.63 -17.79
CA LYS A 213 17.48 19.62 -16.82
C LYS A 213 18.08 19.37 -15.43
N SER A 214 18.20 18.11 -15.03
CA SER A 214 18.82 17.76 -13.75
C SER A 214 20.29 18.13 -13.72
N GLU A 215 21.04 17.84 -14.79
CA GLU A 215 22.47 18.17 -14.89
C GLU A 215 22.71 19.67 -14.85
N GLU A 216 21.87 20.46 -15.52
CA GLU A 216 21.89 21.93 -15.44
C GLU A 216 21.71 22.40 -14.00
N TYR A 217 20.64 21.96 -13.33
CA TYR A 217 20.40 22.33 -11.93
C TYR A 217 21.55 21.91 -11.01
N LEU A 218 22.06 20.69 -11.16
CA LEU A 218 23.14 20.18 -10.31
C LEU A 218 24.46 20.95 -10.48
N LYS A 219 24.75 21.47 -11.69
CA LYS A 219 25.88 22.38 -11.92
C LYS A 219 25.72 23.71 -11.16
N THR A 220 24.50 24.23 -11.04
CA THR A 220 24.27 25.44 -10.23
C THR A 220 24.58 25.20 -8.75
N LEU A 221 24.29 23.99 -8.24
CA LEU A 221 24.60 23.61 -6.86
C LEU A 221 26.10 23.42 -6.61
N SER A 222 26.87 22.91 -7.57
CA SER A 222 28.33 22.81 -7.45
C SER A 222 28.97 24.20 -7.47
N ASN A 223 28.58 25.07 -8.39
CA ASN A 223 29.16 26.41 -8.50
C ASN A 223 28.87 27.28 -7.26
N ASN A 224 27.73 27.06 -6.60
CA ASN A 224 27.40 27.73 -5.34
C ASN A 224 28.15 27.16 -4.12
N LYS A 225 28.75 25.97 -4.21
CA LYS A 225 29.66 25.46 -3.16
C LYS A 225 31.03 26.12 -3.24
N ASP A 226 31.47 26.48 -4.45
CA ASP A 226 32.77 27.14 -4.67
C ASP A 226 32.74 28.63 -4.28
N LYS A 227 31.54 29.22 -4.12
CA LYS A 227 31.32 30.57 -3.59
C LYS A 227 31.07 30.60 -2.08
N GLN A 228 31.90 29.93 -1.27
CA GLN A 228 31.92 30.23 0.17
C GLN A 228 32.46 31.66 0.37
N GLU A 229 31.54 32.56 0.70
CA GLU A 229 31.69 33.95 1.16
C GLU A 229 32.80 34.81 0.55
N PRO A 230 32.41 35.82 -0.23
CA PRO A 230 32.82 37.18 0.07
C PRO A 230 31.64 37.92 0.70
N GLN A 231 31.95 38.72 1.71
CA GLN A 231 31.04 39.68 2.31
C GLN A 231 30.19 40.37 1.23
N ARG A 232 28.88 40.46 1.49
CA ARG A 232 27.98 41.34 0.75
C ARG A 232 28.55 42.76 0.82
N ASN A 233 29.18 43.20 -0.26
CA ASN A 233 29.22 44.57 -0.77
C ASN A 233 30.07 44.56 -2.03
N ASP A 234 29.43 44.26 -3.16
CA ASP A 234 29.75 44.89 -4.45
C ASP A 234 28.72 44.44 -5.48
N VAL A 235 27.70 45.29 -5.67
CA VAL A 235 26.89 45.26 -6.89
C VAL A 235 27.77 45.89 -7.97
N GLN A 236 28.54 45.08 -8.69
CA GLN A 236 29.16 45.57 -9.92
C GLN A 236 28.03 46.00 -10.88
N PRO A 237 28.10 47.21 -11.47
CA PRO A 237 27.11 47.63 -12.45
C PRO A 237 27.15 46.67 -13.64
N PRO A 238 26.01 46.42 -14.30
CA PRO A 238 25.95 45.49 -15.43
C PRO A 238 26.92 45.96 -16.51
N VAL A 239 27.85 45.10 -16.88
CA VAL A 239 28.79 45.34 -17.99
C VAL A 239 27.96 45.59 -19.23
N LYS A 240 28.08 46.79 -19.83
CA LYS A 240 27.46 47.11 -21.12
C LYS A 240 28.12 46.26 -22.20
N THR A 241 27.50 45.16 -22.58
CA THR A 241 27.87 44.40 -23.78
C THR A 241 27.22 45.06 -24.99
N VAL A 242 28.02 45.34 -26.03
CA VAL A 242 27.53 45.91 -27.30
C VAL A 242 27.30 44.74 -28.27
N GLY A 243 26.05 44.49 -28.64
CA GLY A 243 25.66 43.41 -29.55
C GLY A 243 24.16 43.49 -29.90
N PRO A 244 23.70 42.75 -30.93
CA PRO A 244 22.29 42.70 -31.28
C PRO A 244 21.49 42.13 -30.11
N LEU A 245 20.49 42.90 -29.66
CA LEU A 245 19.56 42.51 -28.60
C LEU A 245 18.56 41.50 -29.20
N THR A 246 18.57 40.26 -28.73
CA THR A 246 17.58 39.27 -29.17
C THR A 246 16.33 39.36 -28.31
N ASP A 247 15.18 38.92 -28.83
CA ASP A 247 13.95 38.86 -28.04
C ASP A 247 14.11 38.02 -26.76
N ALA A 248 15.02 37.03 -26.76
CA ALA A 248 15.35 36.23 -25.59
C ALA A 248 16.10 37.01 -24.49
N ASP A 249 16.81 38.08 -24.84
CA ASP A 249 17.53 38.97 -23.89
C ASP A 249 16.56 39.95 -23.20
N VAL A 250 15.47 40.32 -23.88
CA VAL A 250 14.44 41.26 -23.39
C VAL A 250 13.30 40.52 -22.70
N ILE A 251 12.88 39.40 -23.28
CA ILE A 251 11.75 38.59 -22.84
C ILE A 251 12.32 37.34 -22.19
N LYS A 252 12.53 37.40 -20.86
CA LYS A 252 12.68 36.16 -20.08
C LYS A 252 11.39 35.36 -20.23
N LEU A 253 11.44 34.30 -21.03
CA LEU A 253 10.37 33.31 -21.09
C LEU A 253 10.08 32.87 -19.65
N ARG A 254 8.83 33.08 -19.22
CA ARG A 254 8.41 32.60 -17.91
C ARG A 254 8.55 31.07 -17.93
N PRO A 255 9.02 30.45 -16.83
CA PRO A 255 8.91 29.00 -16.69
C PRO A 255 7.48 28.58 -17.03
N CYS A 256 7.31 27.48 -17.76
CA CYS A 256 5.98 26.97 -18.07
C CYS A 256 5.17 26.87 -16.77
N GLU A 257 3.93 27.35 -16.80
CA GLU A 257 3.07 27.28 -15.63
C GLU A 257 2.84 25.81 -15.29
N LYS A 258 3.15 25.44 -14.04
CA LYS A 258 2.92 24.07 -13.57
C LYS A 258 1.44 23.77 -13.61
N LYS A 259 1.10 22.50 -13.84
CA LYS A 259 -0.28 22.02 -13.70
C LYS A 259 -0.83 22.44 -12.34
N THR A 260 -1.90 23.22 -12.32
CA THR A 260 -2.54 23.62 -11.07
C THR A 260 -3.42 22.48 -10.55
N VAL A 261 -3.20 22.07 -9.30
CA VAL A 261 -4.03 21.06 -8.63
C VAL A 261 -4.68 21.70 -7.40
N ASP A 262 -6.01 21.68 -7.35
CA ASP A 262 -6.73 22.09 -6.15
C ASP A 262 -6.78 20.92 -5.17
N PHE A 263 -6.18 21.08 -3.99
CA PHE A 263 -6.19 20.08 -2.93
C PHE A 263 -7.29 20.33 -1.88
N ARG A 264 -7.99 21.46 -1.93
CA ARG A 264 -8.93 21.87 -0.88
C ARG A 264 -10.17 20.96 -0.88
N ASP A 265 -10.67 20.67 0.32
CA ASP A 265 -11.88 19.89 0.57
C ASP A 265 -11.91 18.50 -0.10
N LYS A 266 -10.73 17.93 -0.39
CA LYS A 266 -10.58 16.59 -0.98
C LYS A 266 -10.24 15.53 0.07
N LEU A 267 -10.77 14.33 -0.12
CA LEU A 267 -10.40 13.15 0.65
C LEU A 267 -9.24 12.41 0.01
N TYR A 268 -8.14 12.29 0.75
CA TYR A 268 -6.90 11.72 0.23
C TYR A 268 -6.59 10.35 0.85
N LEU A 269 -6.53 9.31 0.00
CA LEU A 269 -5.99 8.01 0.36
C LEU A 269 -4.46 8.07 0.49
N ALA A 270 -3.95 7.84 1.69
CA ALA A 270 -2.51 7.92 1.94
C ALA A 270 -1.72 6.88 1.10
N PRO A 271 -0.45 7.16 0.78
CA PRO A 271 0.44 6.12 0.27
C PRO A 271 0.69 5.06 1.35
N LEU A 272 0.35 3.81 1.04
CA LEU A 272 0.36 2.67 1.95
C LEU A 272 1.26 1.57 1.40
N THR A 273 2.49 1.44 1.90
CA THR A 273 3.39 0.37 1.45
C THR A 273 2.77 -1.02 1.64
N THR A 274 2.95 -1.91 0.67
CA THR A 274 2.33 -3.24 0.47
C THR A 274 0.84 -3.23 0.13
N CYS A 275 0.01 -2.43 0.81
CA CYS A 275 -1.46 -2.55 0.65
C CYS A 275 -2.06 -1.48 -0.29
N GLY A 276 -1.39 -0.36 -0.52
CA GLY A 276 -1.82 0.75 -1.39
C GLY A 276 -1.62 0.52 -2.89
N ASN A 277 -1.71 -0.75 -3.30
CA ASN A 277 -1.58 -1.15 -4.70
C ASN A 277 -2.77 -0.66 -5.54
N LEU A 278 -2.61 -0.68 -6.87
CA LEU A 278 -3.60 -0.14 -7.79
C LEU A 278 -5.02 -0.73 -7.59
N PRO A 279 -5.21 -2.06 -7.45
CA PRO A 279 -6.52 -2.65 -7.13
C PRO A 279 -7.17 -2.05 -5.88
N PHE A 280 -6.43 -1.91 -4.78
CA PHE A 280 -6.96 -1.32 -3.54
C PHE A 280 -7.35 0.15 -3.71
N ARG A 281 -6.55 0.93 -4.44
CA ARG A 281 -6.87 2.35 -4.71
C ARG A 281 -8.14 2.47 -5.55
N ARG A 282 -8.37 1.58 -6.51
CA ARG A 282 -9.63 1.52 -7.29
C ARG A 282 -10.84 1.23 -6.42
N VAL A 283 -10.73 0.29 -5.47
CA VAL A 283 -11.79 0.06 -4.47
C VAL A 283 -12.09 1.34 -3.69
N CYS A 284 -11.06 2.04 -3.23
CA CYS A 284 -11.22 3.31 -2.51
C CYS A 284 -11.82 4.43 -3.38
N LYS A 285 -11.47 4.51 -4.68
CA LYS A 285 -12.09 5.43 -5.64
C LYS A 285 -13.59 5.19 -5.77
N ARG A 286 -14.05 3.93 -5.81
CA ARG A 286 -15.49 3.60 -5.82
C ARG A 286 -16.23 4.09 -4.59
N PHE A 287 -15.58 4.11 -3.43
CA PHE A 287 -16.13 4.68 -2.20
C PHE A 287 -15.93 6.19 -2.07
N GLY A 288 -15.46 6.87 -3.12
CA GLY A 288 -15.37 8.33 -3.14
C GLY A 288 -14.08 8.90 -2.60
N ALA A 289 -12.95 8.18 -2.62
CA ALA A 289 -11.64 8.83 -2.50
C ALA A 289 -11.45 9.83 -3.65
N ASP A 290 -11.02 11.06 -3.36
CA ASP A 290 -10.80 12.09 -4.37
C ASP A 290 -9.38 12.04 -4.90
N ILE A 291 -8.40 11.91 -3.98
CA ILE A 291 -6.97 11.84 -4.27
C ILE A 291 -6.45 10.44 -3.94
N THR A 292 -5.66 9.90 -4.86
CA THR A 292 -4.93 8.64 -4.67
C THR A 292 -3.44 8.88 -4.85
N CYS A 293 -2.62 8.09 -4.15
CA CYS A 293 -1.18 8.14 -4.31
C CYS A 293 -0.61 6.72 -4.30
N GLY A 294 0.32 6.47 -5.21
CA GLY A 294 1.04 5.21 -5.31
C GLY A 294 1.79 4.87 -4.03
N GLU A 295 2.21 3.61 -3.90
CA GLU A 295 3.08 3.23 -2.80
C GLU A 295 4.43 3.96 -2.90
N MET A 296 5.13 4.04 -1.77
CA MET A 296 6.47 4.65 -1.72
C MET A 296 7.44 3.93 -2.66
N ALA A 297 7.93 4.65 -3.68
CA ALA A 297 8.91 4.17 -4.64
C ALA A 297 10.33 4.70 -4.35
N MET A 298 11.32 3.81 -4.35
CA MET A 298 12.73 4.17 -4.16
C MET A 298 13.32 4.75 -5.45
N CYS A 299 13.77 6.01 -5.40
CA CYS A 299 14.34 6.70 -6.57
C CYS A 299 15.49 5.92 -7.24
N THR A 300 16.36 5.31 -6.43
CA THR A 300 17.49 4.50 -6.94
C THR A 300 17.03 3.32 -7.78
N ASN A 301 15.93 2.66 -7.38
CA ASN A 301 15.42 1.48 -8.08
C ASN A 301 14.69 1.89 -9.38
N LEU A 302 14.00 3.04 -9.37
CA LEU A 302 13.39 3.61 -10.57
C LEU A 302 14.45 3.92 -11.63
N LEU A 303 15.53 4.60 -11.24
CA LEU A 303 16.66 4.92 -12.11
C LEU A 303 17.41 3.67 -12.62
N GLN A 304 17.32 2.55 -11.92
CA GLN A 304 17.89 1.26 -12.34
C GLN A 304 16.94 0.45 -13.24
N GLY A 305 15.72 0.94 -13.53
CA GLY A 305 14.74 0.24 -14.36
C GLY A 305 14.18 -1.03 -13.71
N HIS A 306 14.10 -1.08 -12.37
CA HIS A 306 13.53 -2.22 -11.64
C HIS A 306 12.02 -2.27 -11.85
N GLN A 307 11.53 -3.31 -12.54
CA GLN A 307 10.12 -3.42 -12.93
C GLN A 307 9.16 -3.46 -11.72
N SER A 308 9.57 -4.05 -10.60
CA SER A 308 8.77 -4.07 -9.37
C SER A 308 8.54 -2.67 -8.79
N GLU A 309 9.50 -1.76 -8.97
CA GLU A 309 9.38 -0.38 -8.48
C GLU A 309 8.50 0.45 -9.42
N TRP A 310 8.70 0.30 -10.73
CA TRP A 310 7.88 0.95 -11.75
C TRP A 310 6.41 0.52 -11.70
N ALA A 311 6.12 -0.69 -11.22
CA ALA A 311 4.74 -1.12 -11.00
C ALA A 311 3.98 -0.25 -9.97
N LEU A 312 4.69 0.43 -9.06
CA LEU A 312 4.10 1.31 -8.05
C LEU A 312 3.60 2.64 -8.63
N LEU A 313 4.09 3.01 -9.83
CA LEU A 313 3.78 4.26 -10.53
C LEU A 313 2.55 4.12 -11.44
N LYS A 314 2.02 2.90 -11.60
CA LYS A 314 0.86 2.63 -12.46
C LYS A 314 -0.37 3.39 -11.97
N ARG A 315 -1.05 4.03 -12.92
CA ARG A 315 -2.30 4.79 -12.76
C ARG A 315 -3.42 4.09 -13.53
N HIS A 316 -4.60 3.94 -12.93
CA HIS A 316 -5.81 3.53 -13.65
C HIS A 316 -6.61 4.77 -14.06
N GLU A 317 -7.31 4.70 -15.19
CA GLU A 317 -8.13 5.80 -15.71
C GLU A 317 -9.20 6.33 -14.72
N SER A 318 -9.65 5.49 -13.78
CA SER A 318 -10.60 5.90 -12.73
C SER A 318 -9.97 6.77 -11.64
N GLU A 319 -8.65 6.99 -11.65
CA GLU A 319 -7.96 7.85 -10.68
C GLU A 319 -7.87 9.27 -11.25
N ASP A 320 -8.85 10.12 -10.92
CA ASP A 320 -8.93 11.50 -11.43
C ASP A 320 -7.74 12.38 -10.99
N LEU A 321 -7.30 12.20 -9.73
CA LEU A 321 -6.17 12.91 -9.13
C LEU A 321 -5.23 11.87 -8.50
N PHE A 322 -4.12 11.61 -9.19
CA PHE A 322 -3.13 10.59 -8.86
C PHE A 322 -1.74 11.18 -8.68
N GLY A 323 -1.09 10.82 -7.56
CA GLY A 323 0.30 11.16 -7.31
C GLY A 323 1.20 9.95 -7.16
N VAL A 324 2.49 10.18 -7.36
CA VAL A 324 3.55 9.19 -7.09
C VAL A 324 4.39 9.66 -5.91
N GLN A 325 4.48 8.82 -4.88
CA GLN A 325 5.38 9.07 -3.76
C GLN A 325 6.76 8.47 -4.01
N VAL A 326 7.79 9.30 -3.92
CA VAL A 326 9.19 8.89 -4.07
C VAL A 326 10.00 9.04 -2.78
N GLU A 327 11.00 8.20 -2.62
CA GLU A 327 11.89 8.15 -1.45
C GLU A 327 13.36 8.16 -1.88
N GLY A 328 14.14 9.03 -1.23
CA GLY A 328 15.57 9.18 -1.46
C GLY A 328 16.17 10.25 -0.53
N CYS A 329 17.50 10.37 -0.56
CA CYS A 329 18.22 11.21 0.41
C CYS A 329 19.28 12.15 -0.20
N PHE A 330 19.41 12.16 -1.53
CA PHE A 330 20.39 12.98 -2.24
C PHE A 330 19.75 13.81 -3.37
N PRO A 331 20.13 15.11 -3.52
CA PRO A 331 19.60 15.98 -4.57
C PRO A 331 19.80 15.44 -5.98
N ASP A 332 20.95 14.84 -6.29
CA ASP A 332 21.27 14.28 -7.62
C ASP A 332 20.29 13.17 -8.01
N THR A 333 20.05 12.24 -7.09
CA THR A 333 19.21 11.07 -7.31
C THR A 333 17.74 11.48 -7.38
N MET A 334 17.29 12.36 -6.48
CA MET A 334 15.89 12.82 -6.44
C MET A 334 15.53 13.66 -7.66
N THR A 335 16.43 14.57 -8.09
CA THR A 335 16.18 15.46 -9.24
C THR A 335 16.12 14.66 -10.54
N ARG A 336 17.07 13.74 -10.78
CA ARG A 336 17.02 12.84 -11.96
C ARG A 336 15.79 11.94 -11.96
N CYS A 337 15.39 11.44 -10.79
CA CYS A 337 14.17 10.63 -10.67
C CYS A 337 12.92 11.47 -11.00
N ALA A 338 12.87 12.73 -10.55
CA ALA A 338 11.77 13.63 -10.87
C ALA A 338 11.70 13.93 -12.38
N GLU A 339 12.82 14.19 -13.04
CA GLU A 339 12.87 14.37 -14.51
C GLU A 339 12.45 13.10 -15.25
N LEU A 340 12.83 11.92 -14.75
CA LEU A 340 12.41 10.63 -15.29
C LEU A 340 10.88 10.44 -15.22
N ILE A 341 10.29 10.75 -14.06
CA ILE A 341 8.85 10.69 -13.84
C ILE A 341 8.14 11.68 -14.75
N ASN A 342 8.62 12.93 -14.80
CA ASN A 342 8.04 13.99 -15.64
C ASN A 342 7.98 13.60 -17.13
N SER A 343 9.01 12.91 -17.62
CA SER A 343 9.15 12.59 -19.05
C SER A 343 8.45 11.30 -19.49
N HIS A 344 8.17 10.39 -18.55
CA HIS A 344 7.72 9.02 -18.88
C HIS A 344 6.49 8.56 -18.12
N THR A 345 5.86 9.42 -17.31
CA THR A 345 4.66 9.06 -16.56
C THR A 345 3.62 10.18 -16.58
N ASP A 346 2.36 9.79 -16.57
CA ASP A 346 1.20 10.64 -16.37
C ASP A 346 0.84 10.62 -14.87
N VAL A 347 1.13 11.75 -14.22
CA VAL A 347 0.87 12.01 -12.80
C VAL A 347 0.33 13.43 -12.64
N ASP A 348 -0.47 13.66 -11.60
CA ASP A 348 -0.99 15.00 -11.28
C ASP A 348 -0.12 15.72 -10.26
N PHE A 349 0.66 14.99 -9.46
CA PHE A 349 1.62 15.53 -8.51
C PHE A 349 2.70 14.48 -8.18
N VAL A 350 3.84 14.95 -7.68
CA VAL A 350 4.90 14.08 -7.12
C VAL A 350 5.03 14.38 -5.63
N ASP A 351 5.09 13.33 -4.80
CA ASP A 351 5.21 13.46 -3.34
C ASP A 351 6.57 12.98 -2.84
N ILE A 352 7.21 13.73 -1.97
CA ILE A 352 8.44 13.30 -1.28
C ILE A 352 8.08 12.63 0.04
N ASN A 353 8.50 11.37 0.21
CA ASN A 353 8.45 10.72 1.50
C ASN A 353 9.59 11.22 2.40
N SER A 354 9.23 12.03 3.39
CA SER A 354 10.10 12.47 4.49
C SER A 354 9.55 11.99 5.85
N GLY A 355 8.75 10.92 5.84
CA GLY A 355 8.00 10.45 7.01
C GLY A 355 8.17 8.96 7.33
N CYS A 356 8.82 8.19 6.46
CA CYS A 356 9.04 6.76 6.66
C CYS A 356 9.92 6.52 7.90
N PRO A 357 9.46 5.74 8.90
CA PRO A 357 10.22 5.48 10.13
C PRO A 357 11.14 4.26 10.05
N ILE A 358 11.18 3.56 8.90
CA ILE A 358 11.93 2.31 8.72
C ILE A 358 13.41 2.57 8.94
N ASP A 359 14.03 1.75 9.80
CA ASP A 359 15.41 1.97 10.24
C ASP A 359 16.42 1.90 9.08
N LEU A 360 16.19 1.04 8.08
CA LEU A 360 17.02 0.95 6.89
C LEU A 360 17.00 2.24 6.07
N VAL A 361 15.83 2.86 5.92
CA VAL A 361 15.65 4.12 5.18
C VAL A 361 16.25 5.28 5.98
N TYR A 362 15.94 5.35 7.27
CA TYR A 362 16.49 6.38 8.16
C TYR A 362 18.02 6.37 8.23
N LYS A 363 18.65 5.18 8.34
CA LYS A 363 20.11 5.07 8.42
C LYS A 363 20.82 5.58 7.16
N LYS A 364 20.18 5.44 5.99
CA LYS A 364 20.65 6.05 4.73
C LYS A 364 20.41 7.55 4.67
N GLY A 365 19.65 8.10 5.62
CA GLY A 365 19.26 9.50 5.71
C GLY A 365 18.03 9.87 4.88
N GLY A 366 17.23 8.89 4.48
CA GLY A 366 15.92 9.09 3.86
C GLY A 366 14.78 9.10 4.90
N GLY A 367 13.54 9.23 4.43
CA GLY A 367 12.34 9.27 5.23
C GLY A 367 12.41 10.36 6.29
N CYS A 368 12.05 10.03 7.53
CA CYS A 368 12.16 11.00 8.64
C CYS A 368 13.60 11.46 8.94
N GLY A 369 14.63 10.77 8.44
CA GLY A 369 16.02 11.21 8.53
C GLY A 369 16.35 12.38 7.60
N LEU A 370 15.55 12.61 6.55
CA LEU A 370 15.70 13.75 5.66
C LEU A 370 15.30 15.06 6.37
N MET A 371 14.33 15.00 7.28
CA MET A 371 13.85 16.16 8.04
C MET A 371 14.93 16.82 8.91
N THR A 372 15.94 16.07 9.35
CA THR A 372 17.05 16.61 10.16
C THR A 372 18.19 17.16 9.30
N ARG A 373 18.09 17.04 7.97
CA ARG A 373 19.10 17.46 7.00
C ARG A 373 18.57 18.61 6.14
N THR A 374 18.15 19.70 6.79
CA THR A 374 17.45 20.84 6.18
C THR A 374 18.05 21.32 4.85
N ARG A 375 19.38 21.55 4.80
CA ARG A 375 20.07 22.01 3.56
C ARG A 375 19.93 21.01 2.41
N LYS A 376 20.07 19.70 2.68
CA LYS A 376 19.88 18.67 1.63
C LYS A 376 18.43 18.59 1.20
N PHE A 377 17.51 18.77 2.14
CA PHE A 377 16.09 18.71 1.86
C PHE A 377 15.64 19.89 0.98
N GLU A 378 16.10 21.10 1.29
CA GLU A 378 15.92 22.28 0.46
C GLU A 378 16.43 22.03 -0.97
N GLN A 379 17.65 21.52 -1.11
CA GLN A 379 18.26 21.23 -2.41
C GLN A 379 17.46 20.20 -3.22
N ILE A 380 16.90 19.18 -2.55
CA ILE A 380 16.02 18.19 -3.17
C ILE A 380 14.72 18.84 -3.64
N ILE A 381 14.04 19.60 -2.78
CA ILE A 381 12.75 20.22 -3.12
C ILE A 381 12.93 21.20 -4.29
N LYS A 382 13.93 22.09 -4.21
CA LYS A 382 14.22 23.05 -5.30
C LYS A 382 14.61 22.34 -6.60
N GLY A 383 15.40 21.27 -6.53
CA GLY A 383 15.82 20.52 -7.71
C GLY A 383 14.68 19.80 -8.39
N MET A 384 13.87 19.08 -7.61
CA MET A 384 12.66 18.43 -8.14
C MET A 384 11.68 19.47 -8.70
N ASN A 385 11.50 20.61 -8.03
CA ASN A 385 10.65 21.67 -8.54
C ASN A 385 11.15 22.29 -9.85
N TYR A 386 12.46 22.31 -10.08
CA TYR A 386 13.06 22.82 -11.31
C TYR A 386 12.74 21.94 -12.54
N VAL A 387 12.63 20.62 -12.34
CA VAL A 387 12.44 19.66 -13.46
C VAL A 387 10.99 19.19 -13.65
N LEU A 388 10.12 19.37 -12.65
CA LEU A 388 8.72 18.93 -12.68
C LEU A 388 7.77 19.99 -13.20
N ASP A 389 6.91 19.58 -14.14
CA ASP A 389 5.80 20.38 -14.67
C ASP A 389 4.53 20.23 -13.82
N VAL A 390 4.56 19.35 -12.82
CA VAL A 390 3.50 19.09 -11.85
C VAL A 390 3.88 19.58 -10.44
N PRO A 391 2.90 19.82 -9.55
CA PRO A 391 3.15 20.26 -8.18
C PRO A 391 3.93 19.20 -7.39
N LEU A 392 4.82 19.69 -6.54
CA LEU A 392 5.61 18.88 -5.63
C LEU A 392 5.01 18.97 -4.23
N THR A 393 4.67 17.81 -3.66
CA THR A 393 4.12 17.69 -2.32
C THR A 393 5.08 16.96 -1.40
N VAL A 394 4.89 17.09 -0.09
CA VAL A 394 5.81 16.49 0.88
C VAL A 394 5.05 15.85 2.03
N LYS A 395 5.42 14.61 2.36
CA LYS A 395 4.89 13.90 3.52
C LYS A 395 5.91 13.80 4.65
N ILE A 396 5.61 14.41 5.79
CA ILE A 396 6.46 14.45 7.00
C ILE A 396 5.80 13.79 8.24
N ARG A 397 6.60 13.67 9.30
CA ARG A 397 6.17 13.36 10.68
C ARG A 397 6.34 14.59 11.57
N THR A 398 5.91 14.53 12.83
CA THR A 398 6.14 15.64 13.78
C THR A 398 7.63 15.88 14.04
N GLY A 399 8.43 14.80 13.98
CA GLY A 399 9.87 14.81 14.16
C GLY A 399 10.44 13.40 14.29
N VAL A 400 11.71 13.30 14.69
CA VAL A 400 12.37 12.01 14.91
C VAL A 400 12.09 11.50 16.33
N GLN A 401 12.34 12.33 17.34
CA GLN A 401 12.24 11.95 18.75
C GLN A 401 10.87 12.30 19.35
N GLU A 402 10.43 11.56 20.35
CA GLU A 402 9.25 11.95 21.14
C GLU A 402 9.51 13.26 21.91
N LYS A 403 8.50 14.14 22.00
CA LYS A 403 8.57 15.48 22.63
C LYS A 403 9.52 16.50 21.97
N SER A 404 10.22 16.13 20.89
CA SER A 404 11.06 17.05 20.11
C SER A 404 10.48 17.19 18.70
N ASN A 405 9.38 17.93 18.62
CA ASN A 405 8.73 18.18 17.34
C ASN A 405 9.49 19.27 16.56
N ILE A 406 9.78 19.01 15.29
CA ILE A 406 10.52 19.92 14.39
C ILE A 406 9.72 20.37 13.17
N ALA A 407 8.55 19.74 12.93
CA ALA A 407 7.75 20.01 11.73
C ALA A 407 7.34 21.48 11.58
N HIS A 408 6.89 22.15 12.64
CA HIS A 408 6.46 23.56 12.62
C HIS A 408 7.55 24.51 12.09
N LYS A 409 8.82 24.27 12.46
CA LYS A 409 9.96 25.06 11.99
C LYS A 409 10.22 24.83 10.50
N LEU A 410 10.12 23.58 10.06
CA LEU A 410 10.44 23.17 8.69
C LEU A 410 9.34 23.57 7.69
N ILE A 411 8.08 23.59 8.12
CA ILE A 411 6.92 23.94 7.28
C ILE A 411 7.05 25.38 6.73
N GLY A 412 7.48 26.34 7.56
CA GLY A 412 7.67 27.72 7.12
C GLY A 412 8.71 27.84 6.00
N GLU A 413 9.79 27.07 6.08
CA GLU A 413 10.82 27.00 5.05
C GLU A 413 10.33 26.30 3.78
N MET A 414 9.60 25.18 3.91
CA MET A 414 9.07 24.43 2.77
C MET A 414 8.17 25.27 1.85
N LYS A 415 7.45 26.23 2.41
CA LYS A 415 6.68 27.22 1.64
C LYS A 415 7.60 28.01 0.70
N ASN A 416 8.72 28.51 1.21
CA ASN A 416 9.71 29.26 0.43
C ASN A 416 10.46 28.38 -0.59
N TRP A 417 10.53 27.07 -0.35
CA TRP A 417 11.15 26.12 -1.28
C TRP A 417 10.22 25.70 -2.43
N GLY A 418 8.95 26.10 -2.39
CA GLY A 418 7.97 25.87 -3.46
C GLY A 418 7.16 24.58 -3.33
N VAL A 419 6.93 24.09 -2.10
CA VAL A 419 6.03 22.94 -1.88
C VAL A 419 4.57 23.37 -2.06
N SER A 420 3.80 22.58 -2.82
CA SER A 420 2.40 22.88 -3.13
C SER A 420 1.40 22.32 -2.12
N MET A 421 1.77 21.27 -1.38
CA MET A 421 0.95 20.67 -0.31
C MET A 421 1.83 19.89 0.66
N ILE A 422 1.50 19.95 1.96
CA ILE A 422 2.21 19.21 3.01
C ILE A 422 1.27 18.18 3.65
N THR A 423 1.74 16.95 3.82
CA THR A 423 1.08 15.94 4.66
C THR A 423 1.84 15.77 5.96
N LEU A 424 1.18 15.98 7.10
CA LEU A 424 1.77 15.75 8.42
C LEU A 424 1.15 14.54 9.10
N HIS A 425 1.99 13.53 9.36
CA HIS A 425 1.61 12.47 10.27
C HIS A 425 1.89 12.90 11.73
N GLY A 426 0.83 13.03 12.54
CA GLY A 426 0.87 13.55 13.92
C GLY A 426 1.56 12.68 14.95
N ARG A 427 2.58 11.89 14.56
CA ARG A 427 3.44 11.12 15.45
C ARG A 427 4.89 11.25 15.03
N SER A 428 5.80 11.23 15.99
CA SER A 428 7.23 11.17 15.73
C SER A 428 7.63 9.81 15.13
N ARG A 429 8.89 9.68 14.71
CA ARG A 429 9.43 8.38 14.28
C ARG A 429 9.43 7.38 15.43
N GLU A 430 9.93 7.77 16.60
CA GLU A 430 10.05 6.90 17.78
C GLU A 430 8.70 6.37 18.27
N GLN A 431 7.66 7.20 18.23
CA GLN A 431 6.31 6.81 18.59
C GLN A 431 5.72 5.73 17.66
N ARG A 432 6.27 5.54 16.45
CA ARG A 432 5.80 4.61 15.41
C ARG A 432 4.25 4.56 15.34
N TYR A 433 3.67 3.51 15.91
CA TYR A 433 2.23 3.25 16.01
C TYR A 433 1.73 3.03 17.44
N THR A 434 2.57 3.23 18.46
CA THR A 434 2.26 2.91 19.87
C THR A 434 1.45 4.00 20.56
N LYS A 435 1.47 5.23 20.02
CA LYS A 435 0.76 6.38 20.57
C LYS A 435 -0.34 6.88 19.62
N LEU A 436 -1.25 7.68 20.19
CA LEU A 436 -2.23 8.46 19.45
C LEU A 436 -1.55 9.60 18.69
N ALA A 437 -2.23 10.11 17.68
CA ALA A 437 -1.78 11.28 16.95
C ALA A 437 -2.03 12.55 17.75
N ASP A 438 -1.09 13.48 17.69
CA ASP A 438 -1.20 14.81 18.25
C ASP A 438 -1.92 15.73 17.25
N TRP A 439 -3.23 15.93 17.45
CA TRP A 439 -4.07 16.74 16.57
C TRP A 439 -3.93 18.24 16.83
N ASP A 440 -3.63 18.61 18.07
CA ASP A 440 -3.43 20.00 18.46
C ASP A 440 -2.16 20.54 17.77
N TYR A 441 -1.09 19.74 17.76
CA TYR A 441 0.12 20.05 17.02
C TYR A 441 -0.07 20.04 15.50
N ILE A 442 -0.95 19.19 14.95
CA ILE A 442 -1.32 19.25 13.52
C ILE A 442 -2.01 20.59 13.21
N SER A 443 -2.92 21.05 14.08
CA SER A 443 -3.63 22.33 13.93
C SER A 443 -2.66 23.52 13.96
N GLU A 444 -1.69 23.51 14.87
CA GLU A 444 -0.60 24.50 14.91
C GLU A 444 0.21 24.50 13.60
N CYS A 445 0.62 23.32 13.13
CA CYS A 445 1.36 23.18 11.88
C CYS A 445 0.55 23.64 10.66
N ALA A 446 -0.76 23.40 10.63
CA ALA A 446 -1.64 23.84 9.55
C ALA A 446 -1.71 25.37 9.47
N LYS A 447 -1.78 26.06 10.61
CA LYS A 447 -1.70 27.53 10.67
C LYS A 447 -0.37 28.03 10.13
N ALA A 448 0.74 27.40 10.52
CA ALA A 448 2.08 27.75 10.04
C ALA A 448 2.29 27.50 8.53
N ALA A 449 1.57 26.53 7.95
CA ALA A 449 1.65 26.21 6.53
C ALA A 449 0.95 27.24 5.62
N SER A 450 -0.01 28.00 6.16
CA SER A 450 -0.87 28.89 5.37
C SER A 450 -0.07 29.85 4.45
N PRO A 451 -0.44 29.99 3.17
CA PRO A 451 -1.62 29.46 2.49
C PRO A 451 -1.45 28.04 1.88
N VAL A 452 -0.29 27.39 2.07
CA VAL A 452 -0.06 26.03 1.54
C VAL A 452 -0.97 25.04 2.28
N PRO A 453 -1.77 24.23 1.58
CA PRO A 453 -2.63 23.24 2.23
C PRO A 453 -1.81 22.22 3.03
N LEU A 454 -2.24 21.97 4.27
CA LEU A 454 -1.69 20.93 5.12
C LEU A 454 -2.74 19.88 5.46
N PHE A 455 -2.44 18.62 5.17
CA PHE A 455 -3.29 17.50 5.52
C PHE A 455 -2.77 16.78 6.76
N GLY A 456 -3.64 16.64 7.75
CA GLY A 456 -3.40 15.81 8.93
C GLY A 456 -3.64 14.33 8.61
N ALA A 457 -2.65 13.48 8.86
CA ALA A 457 -2.77 12.04 8.73
C ALA A 457 -2.89 11.37 10.10
N ASN A 458 -4.09 10.89 10.46
CA ASN A 458 -4.36 9.72 11.32
C ASN A 458 -5.87 9.47 11.48
N GLY A 459 -6.27 8.22 11.74
CA GLY A 459 -7.66 7.76 11.72
C GLY A 459 -8.53 8.18 12.92
N ARG A 460 -8.72 9.47 13.15
CA ARG A 460 -9.82 9.96 14.00
C ARG A 460 -10.98 10.38 13.10
N ILE A 461 -12.15 9.78 13.32
CA ILE A 461 -13.43 10.19 12.75
C ILE A 461 -13.99 11.26 13.70
N ILE A 462 -13.76 12.54 13.40
CA ILE A 462 -14.49 13.64 14.05
C ILE A 462 -14.91 14.61 12.94
N PHE A 463 -16.20 14.97 12.96
CA PHE A 463 -16.79 16.14 12.31
C PHE A 463 -16.98 17.25 13.37
N PRO A 464 -17.09 18.54 13.02
CA PRO A 464 -16.76 19.21 11.77
C PRO A 464 -15.70 20.35 11.94
N ASN A 465 -15.32 20.91 10.79
CA ASN A 465 -14.64 22.21 10.52
C ASN A 465 -13.10 22.22 10.37
N THR A 466 -12.67 22.49 9.13
CA THR A 466 -11.40 23.11 8.67
C THR A 466 -10.14 22.29 8.37
N PHE A 467 -10.18 20.96 8.24
CA PHE A 467 -8.98 20.21 7.83
C PHE A 467 -9.22 19.23 6.67
N CYS A 468 -8.38 19.33 5.64
CA CYS A 468 -8.28 18.31 4.59
C CYS A 468 -7.67 17.01 5.20
N ARG A 469 -8.24 15.84 4.89
CA ARG A 469 -8.02 14.60 5.66
C ARG A 469 -7.32 13.53 4.84
N ILE A 470 -6.26 12.94 5.43
CA ILE A 470 -5.58 11.78 4.87
C ILE A 470 -5.92 10.52 5.65
N PHE A 471 -6.33 9.48 4.92
CA PHE A 471 -6.72 8.19 5.46
C PHE A 471 -5.64 7.15 5.19
N PRO A 472 -4.81 6.81 6.21
CA PRO A 472 -3.84 5.74 6.10
C PRO A 472 -4.52 4.40 6.40
N ARG A 473 -4.24 3.80 7.56
CA ARG A 473 -4.75 2.46 7.92
C ARG A 473 -6.27 2.38 8.11
N GLY A 474 -6.95 3.51 8.29
CA GLY A 474 -8.42 3.52 8.42
C GLY A 474 -9.10 2.97 7.17
N ALA A 475 -8.62 3.34 5.98
CA ALA A 475 -9.13 2.84 4.71
C ALA A 475 -8.87 1.34 4.53
N LEU A 476 -7.78 0.80 5.08
CA LEU A 476 -7.49 -0.65 5.05
C LEU A 476 -8.46 -1.46 5.92
N ILE A 477 -8.92 -0.88 7.03
CA ILE A 477 -9.96 -1.52 7.86
C ILE A 477 -11.33 -1.37 7.17
N LYS A 478 -11.57 -0.19 6.59
CA LYS A 478 -12.88 0.23 6.11
C LYS A 478 -12.77 1.15 4.88
N PRO A 479 -12.73 0.63 3.65
CA PRO A 479 -12.61 1.46 2.44
C PRO A 479 -13.77 2.45 2.26
N TRP A 480 -14.98 2.10 2.69
CA TRP A 480 -16.16 2.98 2.62
C TRP A 480 -16.15 4.14 3.61
N ILE A 481 -15.06 4.33 4.35
CA ILE A 481 -14.87 5.51 5.20
C ILE A 481 -14.99 6.83 4.42
N PHE A 482 -14.61 6.82 3.14
CA PHE A 482 -14.73 7.99 2.27
C PHE A 482 -16.20 8.36 2.04
N THR A 483 -17.06 7.38 1.76
CA THR A 483 -18.52 7.55 1.64
C THR A 483 -19.12 8.05 2.95
N GLU A 484 -18.76 7.43 4.08
CA GLU A 484 -19.23 7.87 5.40
C GLU A 484 -18.92 9.34 5.69
N ILE A 485 -17.76 9.82 5.24
CA ILE A 485 -17.35 11.22 5.43
C ILE A 485 -18.12 12.15 4.50
N LYS A 486 -18.33 11.76 3.24
CA LYS A 486 -19.12 12.57 2.30
C LYS A 486 -20.57 12.66 2.74
N GLU A 487 -21.13 11.58 3.26
CA GLU A 487 -22.53 11.51 3.71
C GLU A 487 -22.73 11.90 5.18
N SER A 488 -21.66 12.15 5.93
CA SER A 488 -21.71 12.45 7.37
C SER A 488 -22.50 11.42 8.20
N ARG A 489 -22.42 10.14 7.84
CA ARG A 489 -23.10 9.04 8.55
C ARG A 489 -22.23 7.80 8.66
N HIS A 490 -22.58 6.92 9.60
CA HIS A 490 -21.95 5.60 9.71
C HIS A 490 -22.69 4.57 8.86
N TRP A 491 -21.93 3.72 8.17
CA TRP A 491 -22.47 2.64 7.36
C TRP A 491 -22.30 1.31 8.10
N ASP A 492 -23.41 0.59 8.28
CA ASP A 492 -23.41 -0.77 8.81
C ASP A 492 -23.61 -1.78 7.67
N ILE A 493 -22.57 -2.01 6.86
CA ILE A 493 -22.68 -2.93 5.72
C ILE A 493 -22.69 -4.39 6.16
N SER A 494 -23.44 -5.21 5.42
CA SER A 494 -23.56 -6.65 5.60
C SER A 494 -22.27 -7.41 5.25
N SER A 495 -22.16 -8.68 5.64
CA SER A 495 -21.07 -9.55 5.16
C SER A 495 -21.07 -9.75 3.65
N GLY A 496 -22.25 -9.81 3.02
CA GLY A 496 -22.36 -9.96 1.56
C GLY A 496 -21.73 -8.78 0.82
N GLU A 497 -22.10 -7.55 1.20
CA GLU A 497 -21.50 -6.33 0.64
C GLU A 497 -19.98 -6.27 0.90
N ARG A 498 -19.52 -6.74 2.07
CA ARG A 498 -18.09 -6.85 2.37
C ARG A 498 -17.37 -7.86 1.46
N LEU A 499 -18.02 -8.97 1.14
CA LEU A 499 -17.47 -9.98 0.23
C LEU A 499 -17.44 -9.45 -1.21
N ASP A 500 -18.45 -8.70 -1.63
CA ASP A 500 -18.48 -8.05 -2.94
C ASP A 500 -17.34 -7.04 -3.10
N ILE A 501 -16.97 -6.33 -2.03
CA ILE A 501 -15.79 -5.46 -2.01
C ILE A 501 -14.49 -6.25 -2.24
N LEU A 502 -14.35 -7.44 -1.63
CA LEU A 502 -13.21 -8.32 -1.87
C LEU A 502 -13.22 -8.91 -3.29
N LYS A 503 -14.41 -9.17 -3.84
CA LYS A 503 -14.60 -9.58 -5.23
C LYS A 503 -14.19 -8.48 -6.20
N ASP A 504 -14.51 -7.21 -5.91
CA ASP A 504 -14.05 -6.07 -6.69
C ASP A 504 -12.52 -5.97 -6.68
N PHE A 505 -11.90 -6.11 -5.51
CA PHE A 505 -10.44 -6.18 -5.41
C PHE A 505 -9.85 -7.34 -6.22
N THR A 506 -10.51 -8.50 -6.19
CA THR A 506 -10.11 -9.68 -6.96
C THR A 506 -10.12 -9.37 -8.46
N ASN A 507 -11.24 -8.85 -8.96
CA ASN A 507 -11.42 -8.47 -10.36
C ASN A 507 -10.35 -7.47 -10.82
N PHE A 508 -10.14 -6.41 -10.05
CA PHE A 508 -9.09 -5.42 -10.33
C PHE A 508 -7.68 -6.01 -10.23
N GLY A 509 -7.47 -6.98 -9.34
CA GLY A 509 -6.21 -7.71 -9.20
C GLY A 509 -5.91 -8.60 -10.41
N LEU A 510 -6.91 -9.33 -10.92
CA LEU A 510 -6.77 -10.17 -12.11
C LEU A 510 -6.47 -9.32 -13.36
N GLU A 511 -7.11 -8.15 -13.49
CA GLU A 511 -6.78 -7.18 -14.54
C GLU A 511 -5.33 -6.66 -14.40
N HIS A 512 -4.90 -6.34 -13.18
CA HIS A 512 -3.62 -5.66 -12.95
C HIS A 512 -2.39 -6.59 -12.92
N TRP A 513 -2.54 -7.80 -12.39
CA TRP A 513 -1.46 -8.77 -12.19
C TRP A 513 -1.56 -10.00 -13.07
N GLY A 514 -2.75 -10.28 -13.59
CA GLY A 514 -3.02 -11.37 -14.52
C GLY A 514 -4.08 -12.34 -14.03
N SER A 515 -4.73 -12.99 -15.00
CA SER A 515 -5.68 -14.07 -14.76
C SER A 515 -5.03 -15.46 -14.87
N ASP A 516 -3.73 -15.55 -15.14
CA ASP A 516 -2.95 -16.78 -15.07
C ASP A 516 -2.70 -17.21 -13.61
N THR A 517 -2.17 -18.42 -13.41
CA THR A 517 -1.87 -18.97 -12.06
C THR A 517 -1.04 -17.99 -11.23
N ARG A 518 -0.04 -17.35 -11.84
CA ARG A 518 0.82 -16.38 -11.14
C ARG A 518 0.06 -15.11 -10.75
N GLY A 519 -0.76 -14.57 -11.64
CA GLY A 519 -1.56 -13.37 -11.38
C GLY A 519 -2.63 -13.60 -10.31
N VAL A 520 -3.28 -14.77 -10.33
CA VAL A 520 -4.22 -15.23 -9.28
C VAL A 520 -3.53 -15.28 -7.92
N GLU A 521 -2.39 -15.97 -7.80
CA GLU A 521 -1.71 -16.13 -6.51
C GLU A 521 -1.08 -14.82 -6.00
N LYS A 522 -0.69 -13.93 -6.93
CA LYS A 522 -0.28 -12.57 -6.57
C LYS A 522 -1.46 -11.77 -6.03
N THR A 523 -2.62 -11.85 -6.67
CA THR A 523 -3.86 -11.23 -6.18
C THR A 523 -4.23 -11.74 -4.79
N ARG A 524 -4.18 -13.07 -4.60
CA ARG A 524 -4.39 -13.74 -3.31
C ARG A 524 -3.46 -13.18 -2.24
N SER A 525 -2.17 -13.13 -2.51
CA SER A 525 -1.17 -12.66 -1.55
C SER A 525 -1.44 -11.23 -1.07
N PHE A 526 -1.82 -10.31 -1.98
CA PHE A 526 -2.15 -8.94 -1.60
C PHE A 526 -3.52 -8.82 -0.92
N MET A 527 -4.49 -9.66 -1.28
CA MET A 527 -5.77 -9.75 -0.58
C MET A 527 -5.57 -10.20 0.87
N LEU A 528 -4.74 -11.22 1.11
CA LEU A 528 -4.44 -11.70 2.46
C LEU A 528 -3.72 -10.65 3.32
N GLU A 529 -2.81 -9.87 2.72
CA GLU A 529 -2.21 -8.71 3.41
C GLU A 529 -3.27 -7.68 3.79
N TRP A 530 -4.26 -7.44 2.93
CA TRP A 530 -5.35 -6.51 3.22
C TRP A 530 -6.34 -7.05 4.26
N LEU A 531 -6.71 -8.34 4.19
CA LEU A 531 -7.56 -9.01 5.18
C LEU A 531 -6.98 -8.92 6.60
N SER A 532 -5.65 -8.92 6.73
CA SER A 532 -4.96 -8.70 8.02
C SER A 532 -5.27 -7.35 8.69
N PHE A 533 -5.81 -6.38 7.93
CA PHE A 533 -6.35 -5.12 8.45
C PHE A 533 -7.87 -5.13 8.52
N MET A 534 -8.54 -5.63 7.48
CA MET A 534 -10.00 -5.63 7.39
C MET A 534 -10.66 -6.45 8.51
N CYS A 535 -10.01 -7.48 9.02
CA CYS A 535 -10.51 -8.29 10.16
C CYS A 535 -10.69 -7.49 11.46
N ARG A 536 -10.17 -6.26 11.51
CA ARG A 536 -10.35 -5.36 12.65
C ARG A 536 -11.65 -4.58 12.62
N TYR A 537 -12.35 -4.60 11.48
CA TYR A 537 -13.65 -3.96 11.34
C TYR A 537 -14.68 -4.70 12.19
N ILE A 538 -15.43 -3.94 12.98
CA ILE A 538 -16.57 -4.43 13.73
C ILE A 538 -17.81 -3.77 13.13
N PRO A 539 -18.84 -4.53 12.71
CA PRO A 539 -20.09 -3.97 12.26
C PRO A 539 -20.68 -2.96 13.25
N VAL A 540 -21.22 -1.86 12.75
CA VAL A 540 -21.69 -0.75 13.59
C VAL A 540 -22.82 -1.21 14.51
N GLY A 541 -23.70 -2.11 14.03
CA GLY A 541 -24.79 -2.67 14.83
C GLY A 541 -24.34 -3.49 16.04
N LEU A 542 -23.08 -3.93 16.09
CA LEU A 542 -22.51 -4.75 17.16
C LEU A 542 -21.77 -3.92 18.21
N LEU A 543 -21.39 -2.68 17.87
CA LEU A 543 -20.69 -1.79 18.79
C LEU A 543 -21.62 -1.24 19.87
N GLU A 544 -21.14 -1.14 21.11
CA GLU A 544 -21.83 -0.37 22.16
C GLU A 544 -21.63 1.13 21.95
N ARG A 545 -20.48 1.50 21.38
CA ARG A 545 -20.04 2.89 21.18
C ARG A 545 -19.57 3.08 19.74
N VAL A 546 -20.12 4.10 19.09
CA VAL A 546 -19.73 4.51 17.74
C VAL A 546 -19.05 5.90 17.82
N PRO A 547 -17.96 6.16 17.09
CA PRO A 547 -17.19 5.22 16.27
C PRO A 547 -16.15 4.41 17.05
N GLN A 548 -15.84 3.21 16.54
CA GLN A 548 -14.67 2.42 16.93
C GLN A 548 -13.39 3.24 16.70
N LYS A 549 -12.49 3.29 17.69
CA LYS A 549 -11.20 3.95 17.52
C LYS A 549 -10.25 3.04 16.75
N ILE A 550 -9.43 3.62 15.86
CA ILE A 550 -8.47 2.87 15.04
C ILE A 550 -7.42 2.05 15.82
N ASN A 551 -7.22 2.34 17.10
CA ASN A 551 -6.31 1.59 17.96
C ASN A 551 -7.00 0.50 18.77
N GLU A 552 -8.33 0.55 18.88
CA GLU A 552 -9.12 -0.49 19.54
C GLU A 552 -9.02 -1.78 18.72
N ARG A 553 -8.97 -2.91 19.43
CA ARG A 553 -8.92 -4.26 18.85
C ARG A 553 -10.24 -4.97 19.10
N PRO A 554 -10.75 -5.71 18.11
CA PRO A 554 -11.91 -6.55 18.37
C PRO A 554 -11.53 -7.61 19.42
N PRO A 555 -12.32 -7.77 20.50
CA PRO A 555 -12.30 -9.01 21.28
C PRO A 555 -12.81 -10.18 20.40
N TYR A 556 -12.83 -11.40 20.93
CA TYR A 556 -13.54 -12.48 20.25
C TYR A 556 -15.04 -12.21 20.32
N TYR A 557 -15.69 -12.17 19.17
CA TYR A 557 -17.13 -11.96 19.05
C TYR A 557 -17.71 -12.79 17.90
N MET A 558 -18.97 -13.19 18.04
CA MET A 558 -19.75 -13.78 16.96
C MET A 558 -20.41 -12.67 16.15
N GLY A 559 -20.18 -12.67 14.84
CA GLY A 559 -20.89 -11.81 13.91
C GLY A 559 -22.35 -12.22 13.76
N ARG A 560 -23.13 -11.46 12.98
CA ARG A 560 -24.55 -11.76 12.72
C ARG A 560 -24.76 -13.04 11.92
N ASN A 561 -23.73 -13.51 11.22
CA ASN A 561 -23.72 -14.75 10.46
C ASN A 561 -22.29 -15.30 10.36
N TYR A 562 -22.16 -16.53 9.85
CA TYR A 562 -20.89 -17.22 9.65
C TYR A 562 -19.84 -16.36 8.95
N LEU A 563 -20.20 -15.70 7.84
CA LEU A 563 -19.26 -14.92 7.04
C LEU A 563 -18.76 -13.68 7.79
N GLU A 564 -19.59 -13.07 8.64
CA GLU A 564 -19.14 -11.98 9.51
C GLU A 564 -18.11 -12.45 10.54
N SER A 565 -18.38 -13.60 11.19
CA SER A 565 -17.44 -14.22 12.14
C SER A 565 -16.14 -14.61 11.44
N LEU A 566 -16.22 -15.22 10.25
CA LEU A 566 -15.05 -15.62 9.47
C LEU A 566 -14.18 -14.40 9.11
N MET A 567 -14.80 -13.29 8.68
CA MET A 567 -14.09 -12.04 8.40
C MET A 567 -13.49 -11.38 9.65
N ALA A 568 -14.02 -11.65 10.84
CA ALA A 568 -13.49 -11.12 12.11
C ALA A 568 -12.26 -11.91 12.61
N SER A 569 -12.04 -13.12 12.09
CA SER A 569 -10.93 -13.97 12.53
C SER A 569 -9.56 -13.32 12.28
N GLN A 570 -8.64 -13.54 13.22
CA GLN A 570 -7.25 -13.10 13.12
C GLN A 570 -6.32 -14.20 12.61
N TYR A 571 -6.86 -15.38 12.28
CA TYR A 571 -6.09 -16.54 11.84
C TYR A 571 -5.93 -16.53 10.32
N VAL A 572 -4.72 -16.88 9.88
CA VAL A 572 -4.35 -16.82 8.44
C VAL A 572 -5.13 -17.86 7.66
N GLU A 573 -5.41 -19.00 8.28
CA GLU A 573 -6.17 -20.12 7.75
C GLU A 573 -7.58 -19.66 7.34
N ASP A 574 -8.23 -18.85 8.18
CA ASP A 574 -9.56 -18.29 7.88
C ASP A 574 -9.52 -17.25 6.75
N TRP A 575 -8.45 -16.44 6.67
CA TRP A 575 -8.26 -15.53 5.54
C TRP A 575 -8.04 -16.30 4.23
N ILE A 576 -7.34 -17.43 4.29
CA ILE A 576 -7.17 -18.33 3.16
C ILE A 576 -8.53 -18.87 2.73
N ARG A 577 -9.39 -19.34 3.66
CA ARG A 577 -10.76 -19.79 3.36
C ARG A 577 -11.55 -18.72 2.59
N ILE A 578 -11.52 -17.46 3.03
CA ILE A 578 -12.16 -16.34 2.32
C ILE A 578 -11.57 -16.18 0.91
N SER A 579 -10.25 -16.25 0.78
CA SER A 579 -9.60 -16.13 -0.53
C SER A 579 -9.97 -17.26 -1.48
N GLU A 580 -10.20 -18.48 -0.96
CA GLU A 580 -10.60 -19.64 -1.77
C GLU A 580 -12.01 -19.48 -2.34
N MET A 581 -12.91 -18.77 -1.64
CA MET A 581 -14.24 -18.44 -2.16
C MET A 581 -14.18 -17.61 -3.45
N LEU A 582 -13.12 -16.81 -3.64
CA LEU A 582 -12.99 -15.85 -4.75
C LEU A 582 -11.97 -16.26 -5.81
N LEU A 583 -10.90 -16.95 -5.40
CA LEU A 583 -9.74 -17.28 -6.23
C LEU A 583 -9.50 -18.80 -6.34
N GLY A 584 -10.44 -19.61 -5.87
CA GLY A 584 -10.34 -21.07 -5.89
C GLY A 584 -9.32 -21.63 -4.90
N PRO A 585 -9.12 -22.95 -4.88
CA PRO A 585 -8.28 -23.61 -3.89
C PRO A 585 -6.82 -23.15 -3.97
N VAL A 586 -6.14 -23.09 -2.82
CA VAL A 586 -4.70 -22.79 -2.78
C VAL A 586 -3.86 -23.99 -3.28
N PRO A 587 -2.66 -23.75 -3.81
CA PRO A 587 -1.68 -24.82 -4.06
C PRO A 587 -1.33 -25.58 -2.76
N LYS A 588 -1.01 -26.88 -2.86
CA LYS A 588 -0.72 -27.75 -1.69
C LYS A 588 0.37 -27.21 -0.75
N ASN A 589 1.36 -26.49 -1.30
CA ASN A 589 2.49 -25.93 -0.54
C ASN A 589 2.34 -24.41 -0.28
N PHE A 590 1.12 -23.89 -0.35
CA PHE A 590 0.87 -22.47 -0.12
C PHE A 590 1.08 -22.13 1.36
N ASN A 591 1.97 -21.17 1.63
CA ASN A 591 2.19 -20.63 2.96
C ASN A 591 2.20 -19.11 2.88
N PHE A 592 1.41 -18.48 3.74
CA PHE A 592 1.33 -17.03 3.85
C PHE A 592 1.66 -16.59 5.27
N LEU A 593 2.53 -15.59 5.38
CA LEU A 593 2.84 -14.92 6.65
C LEU A 593 2.60 -13.43 6.46
N PRO A 594 1.66 -12.77 7.16
CA PRO A 594 1.41 -11.35 6.94
C PRO A 594 2.66 -10.51 7.20
N LYS A 595 2.98 -9.55 6.31
CA LYS A 595 4.11 -8.61 6.51
C LYS A 595 3.89 -7.69 7.69
N HIS A 596 2.63 -7.37 7.96
CA HIS A 596 2.21 -6.55 9.07
C HIS A 596 1.55 -7.44 10.13
N LYS A 597 2.34 -8.08 11.01
CA LYS A 597 1.76 -8.53 12.28
C LYS A 597 1.25 -7.28 12.99
N ALA A 598 -0.07 -7.11 13.04
CA ALA A 598 -0.72 -5.92 13.58
C ALA A 598 -0.60 -5.82 15.12
N ASN A 599 0.36 -6.52 15.74
CA ASN A 599 0.57 -6.57 17.19
C ASN A 599 1.47 -5.40 17.63
N SER A 600 0.88 -4.21 17.65
CA SER A 600 1.50 -3.01 18.25
C SER A 600 1.22 -2.86 19.75
N TYR A 601 0.65 -3.89 20.38
CA TYR A 601 0.25 -3.93 21.79
C TYR A 601 0.84 -5.18 22.48
N LYS A 602 2.16 -5.32 22.44
CA LYS A 602 2.90 -6.10 23.43
C LYS A 602 3.98 -5.20 24.00
#